data_AF-A0A539DQ43-F1
#
_entry.id   AF-A0A539DQ43-F1
#
_cell.length_a   1.000
_cell.length_b   1.000
_cell.length_c   1.000
_cell.angle_alpha   90.00
_cell.angle_beta   90.00
_cell.angle_gamma   90.00
#
_symmetry.space_group_name_H-M   'P 1'
#
loop_
_entity.id
_entity.type
_entity.pdbx_description
1 polymer ?
#
loop_
_entity_poly.entity_id
_entity_poly.type
_entity_poly.pdbx_seq_one_letter_code
_entity_poly.pdbx_strand_id
1 'polypeptide(L)'
;MTRELEIAVLTTEFAPLAKVGGLGDVAAALAVEMARLGARITVWMPAWRAVWESGARLARLDLPRPLRVPLGRETIEVSLLEVLDPPEGVRILLIDSPPFYWRNGIYVDPVTGEAWPDQDRRLVLFQRAVLEALPILDLSPDLFHCHDHQTGLVPVYLKTLYADDPFYRRTGTLLTIHNLGYQGLFPSEVLDLARLPMDLFYPAGPLEFWGRVNFMKGGILYADRLTTVSPRYATEIQSSEEFGFGLEGVLLTRAADLTGILNGIDTRTWNPATDPHLVCPYTADQLERKRECRLDLAARIGLTGL
;
A
#
# COMPACT_ATOMS: atom_id res chain seq x y z
N MET A 1 -2.68 -1.58 32.33
CA MET A 1 -1.89 -1.88 31.12
C MET A 1 -2.73 -1.44 29.94
N THR A 2 -2.27 -0.45 29.18
CA THR A 2 -2.92 -0.07 27.92
C THR A 2 -2.76 -1.23 26.94
N ARG A 3 -3.87 -1.71 26.37
CA ARG A 3 -3.88 -2.75 25.32
C ARG A 3 -2.94 -2.31 24.18
N GLU A 4 -2.09 -3.21 23.72
CA GLU A 4 -1.24 -2.99 22.54
C GLU A 4 -2.13 -2.83 21.30
N LEU A 5 -1.84 -1.81 20.49
CA LEU A 5 -2.61 -1.51 19.28
C LEU A 5 -2.28 -2.53 18.20
N GLU A 6 -3.30 -3.21 17.65
CA GLU A 6 -3.11 -4.15 16.54
C GLU A 6 -3.43 -3.47 15.21
N ILE A 7 -2.43 -3.39 14.32
CA ILE A 7 -2.54 -2.70 13.04
C ILE A 7 -2.36 -3.69 11.89
N ALA A 8 -3.36 -3.77 11.03
CA ALA A 8 -3.28 -4.44 9.74
C ALA A 8 -2.84 -3.42 8.68
N VAL A 9 -1.57 -3.47 8.28
CA VAL A 9 -1.01 -2.62 7.22
C VAL A 9 -1.27 -3.29 5.88
N LEU A 10 -2.04 -2.65 5.00
CA LEU A 10 -2.32 -3.17 3.66
C LEU A 10 -1.53 -2.35 2.65
N THR A 11 -0.71 -3.02 1.85
CA THR A 11 0.11 -2.39 0.81
C THR A 11 0.36 -3.37 -0.33
N THR A 12 0.60 -2.85 -1.54
CA THR A 12 1.06 -3.66 -2.68
C THR A 12 2.58 -3.68 -2.82
N GLU A 13 3.31 -2.90 -2.04
CA GLU A 13 4.76 -2.85 -2.04
C GLU A 13 5.32 -2.87 -0.61
N PHE A 14 6.38 -3.63 -0.42
CA PHE A 14 7.11 -3.73 0.84
C PHE A 14 8.57 -4.14 0.54
N ALA A 15 9.54 -3.26 0.81
CA ALA A 15 10.94 -3.55 0.54
C ALA A 15 11.52 -4.56 1.56
N PRO A 16 12.40 -5.50 1.14
CA PRO A 16 12.86 -5.75 -0.24
C PRO A 16 11.98 -6.73 -1.03
N LEU A 17 10.86 -7.21 -0.46
CA LEU A 17 10.03 -8.28 -1.03
C LEU A 17 9.44 -7.91 -2.39
N ALA A 18 8.87 -6.72 -2.51
CA ALA A 18 8.26 -6.23 -3.74
C ALA A 18 8.27 -4.70 -3.74
N LYS A 19 8.88 -4.10 -4.77
CA LYS A 19 9.06 -2.64 -4.85
C LYS A 19 9.08 -2.16 -6.29
N VAL A 20 8.31 -1.11 -6.56
CA VAL A 20 8.34 -0.33 -7.81
C VAL A 20 8.83 1.08 -7.53
N GLY A 21 8.38 1.69 -6.43
CA GLY A 21 8.70 3.08 -6.09
C GLY A 21 8.99 3.28 -4.60
N GLY A 22 8.84 4.52 -4.14
CA GLY A 22 9.09 4.89 -2.75
C GLY A 22 8.08 4.33 -1.76
N LEU A 23 6.88 3.92 -2.22
CA LEU A 23 5.85 3.29 -1.38
C LEU A 23 6.42 2.09 -0.61
N GLY A 24 7.15 1.20 -1.29
CA GLY A 24 7.71 0.00 -0.67
C GLY A 24 8.73 0.29 0.43
N ASP A 25 9.52 1.36 0.29
CA ASP A 25 10.47 1.78 1.34
C ASP A 25 9.74 2.36 2.55
N VAL A 26 8.76 3.23 2.30
CA VAL A 26 8.01 3.91 3.36
C VAL A 26 7.16 2.91 4.15
N ALA A 27 6.44 2.01 3.46
CA ALA A 27 5.63 0.99 4.12
C ALA A 27 6.48 0.07 5.00
N ALA A 28 7.67 -0.33 4.53
CA ALA A 28 8.59 -1.17 5.29
C ALA A 28 9.16 -0.44 6.51
N ALA A 29 9.72 0.76 6.33
CA ALA A 29 10.31 1.51 7.43
C ALA A 29 9.26 1.90 8.48
N LEU A 30 8.06 2.33 8.05
CA LEU A 30 6.99 2.73 8.95
C LEU A 30 6.45 1.55 9.76
N ALA A 31 6.28 0.38 9.14
CA ALA A 31 5.86 -0.83 9.85
C ALA A 31 6.83 -1.19 10.99
N VAL A 32 8.14 -1.13 10.72
CA VAL A 32 9.18 -1.40 11.73
C VAL A 32 9.15 -0.37 12.86
N GLU A 33 9.05 0.92 12.54
CA GLU A 33 9.04 1.96 13.56
C GLU A 33 7.75 1.93 14.40
N MET A 34 6.59 1.64 13.80
CA MET A 34 5.35 1.44 14.57
C MET A 34 5.45 0.22 15.50
N ALA A 35 6.06 -0.88 15.04
CA ALA A 35 6.33 -2.04 15.88
C ALA A 35 7.26 -1.69 17.06
N ARG A 36 8.31 -0.90 16.80
CA ARG A 36 9.24 -0.41 17.83
C ARG A 36 8.56 0.48 18.87
N LEU A 37 7.50 1.19 18.49
CA LEU A 37 6.67 1.99 19.40
C LEU A 37 5.64 1.15 20.18
N GLY A 38 5.61 -0.17 20.00
CA GLY A 38 4.79 -1.12 20.77
C GLY A 38 3.49 -1.54 20.11
N ALA A 39 3.26 -1.21 18.83
CA ALA A 39 2.13 -1.75 18.08
C ALA A 39 2.43 -3.17 17.58
N ARG A 40 1.40 -4.01 17.48
CA ARG A 40 1.51 -5.31 16.78
C ARG A 40 1.16 -5.10 15.32
N ILE A 41 2.14 -5.32 14.45
CA ILE A 41 1.97 -5.05 13.02
C ILE A 41 1.80 -6.36 12.26
N THR A 42 0.71 -6.45 11.50
CA THR A 42 0.55 -7.48 10.45
C THR A 42 0.45 -6.78 9.11
N VAL A 43 1.47 -6.95 8.28
CA VAL A 43 1.50 -6.47 6.90
C VAL A 43 0.80 -7.50 6.01
N TRP A 44 -0.09 -7.02 5.16
CA TRP A 44 -0.78 -7.78 4.13
C TRP A 44 -0.36 -7.29 2.76
N MET A 45 0.05 -8.20 1.89
CA MET A 45 0.48 -7.90 0.53
C MET A 45 0.09 -9.04 -0.43
N PRO A 46 -0.13 -8.79 -1.73
CA PRO A 46 -0.21 -9.88 -2.70
C PRO A 46 1.12 -10.64 -2.80
N ALA A 47 1.08 -11.96 -3.00
CA ALA A 47 2.26 -12.78 -3.24
C ALA A 47 2.79 -12.57 -4.68
N TRP A 48 3.22 -11.34 -5.00
CA TRP A 48 3.80 -11.01 -6.29
C TRP A 48 4.98 -11.93 -6.59
N ARG A 49 5.22 -12.18 -7.89
CA ARG A 49 6.41 -12.91 -8.34
C ARG A 49 7.71 -12.37 -7.71
N ALA A 50 7.83 -11.06 -7.56
CA ALA A 50 8.98 -10.41 -6.92
C ALA A 50 9.28 -10.93 -5.51
N VAL A 51 8.24 -11.30 -4.74
CA VAL A 51 8.41 -11.84 -3.38
C VAL A 51 9.13 -13.20 -3.41
N TRP A 52 8.83 -14.02 -4.40
CA TRP A 52 9.48 -15.30 -4.60
C TRP A 52 10.92 -15.15 -5.10
N GLU A 53 11.20 -14.06 -5.81
CA GLU A 53 12.53 -13.72 -6.35
C GLU A 53 13.40 -12.96 -5.34
N SER A 54 12.82 -12.44 -4.25
CA SER A 54 13.54 -11.66 -3.23
C SER A 54 14.43 -12.51 -2.33
N GLY A 55 14.32 -13.84 -2.38
CA GLY A 55 15.04 -14.77 -1.51
C GLY A 55 14.45 -14.94 -0.10
N ALA A 56 13.26 -14.38 0.16
CA ALA A 56 12.58 -14.53 1.44
C ALA A 56 12.17 -15.99 1.69
N ARG A 57 12.19 -16.41 2.96
CA ARG A 57 11.72 -17.76 3.32
C ARG A 57 10.21 -17.71 3.54
N LEU A 58 9.48 -18.52 2.78
CA LEU A 58 8.01 -18.53 2.80
C LEU A 58 7.49 -19.86 3.34
N ALA A 59 6.46 -19.81 4.18
CA ALA A 59 5.66 -20.96 4.57
C ALA A 59 4.21 -20.76 4.21
N ARG A 60 3.54 -21.82 3.77
CA ARG A 60 2.08 -21.82 3.62
C ARG A 60 1.44 -21.96 4.99
N LEU A 61 0.42 -21.15 5.25
CA LEU A 61 -0.38 -21.25 6.46
C LEU A 61 -1.47 -22.32 6.31
N ASP A 62 -1.57 -23.19 7.31
CA ASP A 62 -2.67 -24.13 7.45
C ASP A 62 -3.87 -23.42 8.06
N LEU A 63 -4.89 -23.19 7.24
CA LEU A 63 -6.12 -22.52 7.65
C LEU A 63 -7.14 -23.53 8.20
N PRO A 64 -7.93 -23.17 9.23
CA PRO A 64 -9.02 -24.01 9.73
C PRO A 64 -10.08 -24.37 8.68
N ARG A 65 -10.20 -23.55 7.62
CA ARG A 65 -11.07 -23.77 6.47
C ARG A 65 -10.49 -23.07 5.23
N PRO A 66 -10.86 -23.50 4.01
CA PRO A 66 -10.44 -22.83 2.79
C PRO A 66 -10.83 -21.35 2.78
N LEU A 67 -9.88 -20.49 2.41
CA LEU A 67 -10.12 -19.06 2.21
C LEU A 67 -10.72 -18.85 0.83
N ARG A 68 -12.02 -18.56 0.80
CA ARG A 68 -12.83 -18.39 -0.41
C ARG A 68 -13.26 -16.94 -0.52
N VAL A 69 -12.86 -16.29 -1.60
CA VAL A 69 -12.99 -14.86 -1.81
C VAL A 69 -14.00 -14.60 -2.92
N PRO A 70 -15.11 -13.89 -2.65
CA PRO A 70 -16.05 -13.47 -3.69
C PRO A 70 -15.38 -12.51 -4.67
N LEU A 71 -15.50 -12.78 -5.97
CA LEU A 71 -15.00 -11.90 -7.04
C LEU A 71 -16.03 -11.90 -8.18
N GLY A 72 -16.90 -10.90 -8.20
CA GLY A 72 -18.07 -10.88 -9.09
C GLY A 72 -18.97 -12.09 -8.86
N ARG A 73 -19.30 -12.82 -9.92
CA ARG A 73 -20.09 -14.05 -9.85
C ARG A 73 -19.26 -15.28 -9.45
N GLU A 74 -17.94 -15.14 -9.40
CA GLU A 74 -17.01 -16.22 -9.08
C GLU A 74 -16.71 -16.24 -7.57
N THR A 75 -16.13 -17.35 -7.14
CA THR A 75 -15.50 -17.48 -5.82
C THR A 75 -14.11 -18.04 -6.06
N ILE A 76 -13.09 -17.27 -5.70
CA ILE A 76 -11.69 -17.62 -5.88
C ILE A 76 -11.19 -18.19 -4.57
N GLU A 77 -10.65 -19.41 -4.62
CA GLU A 77 -9.92 -19.96 -3.48
C GLU A 77 -8.48 -19.43 -3.52
N VAL A 78 -8.03 -18.82 -2.43
CA VAL A 78 -6.67 -18.27 -2.30
C VAL A 78 -5.97 -18.91 -1.11
N SER A 79 -4.65 -18.96 -1.18
CA SER A 79 -3.82 -19.46 -0.08
C SER A 79 -3.20 -18.30 0.68
N LEU A 80 -2.78 -18.54 1.92
CA LEU A 80 -1.98 -17.57 2.68
C LEU A 80 -0.56 -18.10 2.83
N LEU A 81 0.41 -17.23 2.60
CA LEU A 81 1.81 -17.47 2.93
C LEU A 81 2.25 -16.52 4.05
N GLU A 82 3.20 -16.97 4.84
CA GLU A 82 3.88 -16.15 5.84
C GLU A 82 5.36 -16.05 5.48
N VAL A 83 5.91 -14.84 5.60
CA VAL A 83 7.36 -14.62 5.53
C VAL A 83 7.96 -15.02 6.88
N LEU A 84 8.92 -15.95 6.87
CA LEU A 84 9.51 -16.55 8.07
C LEU A 84 10.70 -15.75 8.64
N ASP A 85 11.17 -14.77 7.90
CA ASP A 85 12.24 -13.85 8.25
C ASP A 85 11.82 -12.38 8.09
N PRO A 86 10.69 -11.95 8.70
CA PRO A 86 10.27 -10.57 8.64
C PRO A 86 11.15 -9.70 9.56
N PRO A 87 11.10 -8.37 9.42
CA PRO A 87 11.68 -7.46 10.42
C PRO A 87 11.13 -7.72 11.83
N GLU A 88 11.95 -7.43 12.84
CA GLU A 88 11.56 -7.62 14.24
C GLU A 88 10.26 -6.87 14.59
N GLY A 89 9.34 -7.56 15.28
CA GLY A 89 8.04 -7.00 15.67
C GLY A 89 7.00 -6.89 14.54
N VAL A 90 7.34 -7.31 13.32
CA VAL A 90 6.45 -7.28 12.15
C VAL A 90 6.10 -8.71 11.72
N ARG A 91 4.82 -8.97 11.51
CA ARG A 91 4.33 -10.17 10.81
C ARG A 91 3.99 -9.80 9.37
N ILE A 92 4.33 -10.65 8.39
CA ILE A 92 4.00 -10.40 6.98
C ILE A 92 3.24 -11.60 6.42
N LEU A 93 2.00 -11.35 6.01
CA LEU A 93 1.10 -12.32 5.40
C LEU A 93 0.85 -11.96 3.94
N LEU A 94 0.92 -12.97 3.07
CA LEU A 94 0.78 -12.81 1.64
C LEU A 94 -0.49 -13.50 1.14
N ILE A 95 -1.28 -12.80 0.34
CA ILE A 95 -2.38 -13.42 -0.41
C ILE A 95 -1.79 -14.11 -1.63
N ASP A 96 -1.79 -15.44 -1.62
CA ASP A 96 -1.28 -16.26 -2.72
C ASP A 96 -2.40 -16.73 -3.64
N SER A 97 -2.30 -16.28 -4.89
CA SER A 97 -3.15 -16.67 -6.00
C SER A 97 -2.33 -16.57 -7.28
N PRO A 98 -1.59 -17.63 -7.66
CA PRO A 98 -0.66 -17.60 -8.79
C PRO A 98 -1.26 -17.06 -10.10
N PRO A 99 -2.51 -17.38 -10.49
CA PRO A 99 -3.12 -16.79 -11.70
C PRO A 99 -3.18 -15.25 -11.70
N PHE A 100 -3.25 -14.63 -10.52
CA PHE A 100 -3.34 -13.18 -10.36
C PHE A 100 -1.96 -12.53 -10.09
N TYR A 101 -1.08 -13.21 -9.35
CA TYR A 101 0.11 -12.57 -8.77
C TYR A 101 1.44 -13.13 -9.28
N TRP A 102 1.47 -14.32 -9.90
CA TRP A 102 2.66 -14.91 -10.50
C TRP A 102 2.90 -14.36 -11.92
N ARG A 103 3.30 -13.09 -12.01
CA ARG A 103 3.68 -12.44 -13.28
C ARG A 103 4.79 -11.42 -13.08
N ASN A 104 5.53 -11.13 -14.15
CA ASN A 104 6.56 -10.08 -14.13
C ASN A 104 5.90 -8.71 -14.04
N GLY A 105 6.45 -7.82 -13.21
CA GLY A 105 5.88 -6.50 -12.99
C GLY A 105 4.64 -6.50 -12.08
N ILE A 106 4.52 -5.46 -11.27
CA ILE A 106 3.41 -5.30 -10.33
C ILE A 106 2.24 -4.60 -11.02
N TYR A 107 2.45 -3.39 -11.54
CA TYR A 107 1.38 -2.59 -12.13
C TYR A 107 1.30 -2.63 -13.66
N VAL A 108 2.46 -2.73 -14.30
CA VAL A 108 2.62 -2.71 -15.75
C VAL A 108 3.34 -3.97 -16.22
N ASP A 109 3.10 -4.35 -17.47
CA ASP A 109 3.91 -5.35 -18.16
C ASP A 109 5.29 -4.73 -18.45
N PRO A 110 6.39 -5.30 -17.94
CA PRO A 110 7.73 -4.73 -18.16
C PRO A 110 8.21 -4.82 -19.61
N VAL A 111 7.55 -5.63 -20.46
CA VAL A 111 7.87 -5.75 -21.89
C VAL A 111 7.19 -4.64 -22.68
N THR A 112 5.90 -4.38 -22.44
CA THR A 112 5.13 -3.38 -23.22
C THR A 112 5.10 -2.00 -22.57
N GLY A 113 5.30 -1.92 -21.26
CA GLY A 113 5.11 -0.72 -20.44
C GLY A 113 3.64 -0.39 -20.16
N GLU A 114 2.69 -1.19 -20.64
CA GLU A 114 1.26 -0.96 -20.47
C GLU A 114 0.77 -1.51 -19.13
N ALA A 115 -0.26 -0.87 -18.55
CA ALA A 115 -0.92 -1.38 -17.35
C ALA A 115 -1.54 -2.75 -17.61
N TRP A 116 -1.46 -3.64 -16.63
CA TRP A 116 -2.13 -4.94 -16.72
C TRP A 116 -3.65 -4.75 -16.90
N PRO A 117 -4.31 -5.43 -17.86
CA PRO A 117 -5.72 -5.19 -18.16
C PRO A 117 -6.68 -5.70 -17.07
N ASP A 118 -6.21 -6.59 -16.19
CA ASP A 118 -6.96 -7.19 -15.08
C ASP A 118 -6.59 -6.59 -13.70
N GLN A 119 -6.06 -5.36 -13.68
CA GLN A 119 -5.66 -4.68 -12.45
C GLN A 119 -6.79 -4.52 -11.43
N ASP A 120 -7.99 -4.19 -11.91
CA ASP A 120 -9.20 -4.14 -11.12
C ASP A 120 -9.44 -5.47 -10.38
N ARG A 121 -9.37 -6.60 -11.08
CA ARG A 121 -9.54 -7.95 -10.52
C ARG A 121 -8.47 -8.28 -9.49
N ARG A 122 -7.20 -7.96 -9.77
CA ARG A 122 -6.08 -8.22 -8.84
C ARG A 122 -6.23 -7.43 -7.54
N LEU A 123 -6.60 -6.16 -7.63
CA LEU A 123 -6.77 -5.27 -6.48
C LEU A 123 -8.03 -5.58 -5.67
N VAL A 124 -9.16 -5.88 -6.34
CA VAL A 124 -10.39 -6.31 -5.67
C VAL A 124 -10.15 -7.63 -4.93
N LEU A 125 -9.52 -8.62 -5.59
CA LEU A 125 -9.19 -9.90 -4.96
C LEU A 125 -8.33 -9.71 -3.71
N PHE A 126 -7.28 -8.88 -3.80
CA PHE A 126 -6.38 -8.65 -2.66
C PHE A 126 -7.13 -8.08 -1.45
N GLN A 127 -7.84 -6.97 -1.64
CA GLN A 127 -8.55 -6.28 -0.56
C GLN A 127 -9.63 -7.17 0.05
N ARG A 128 -10.38 -7.90 -0.79
CA ARG A 128 -11.41 -8.82 -0.33
C ARG A 128 -10.80 -10.03 0.38
N ALA A 129 -9.70 -10.58 -0.12
CA ALA A 129 -9.02 -11.71 0.50
C ALA A 129 -8.55 -11.42 1.92
N VAL A 130 -8.02 -10.21 2.17
CA VAL A 130 -7.64 -9.79 3.53
C VAL A 130 -8.86 -9.78 4.45
N LEU A 131 -9.98 -9.17 4.03
CA LEU A 131 -11.21 -9.11 4.82
C LEU A 131 -11.87 -10.50 5.02
N GLU A 132 -11.70 -11.44 4.10
CA GLU A 132 -12.21 -12.81 4.31
C GLU A 132 -11.24 -13.66 5.17
N ALA A 133 -9.94 -13.33 5.19
CA ALA A 133 -8.92 -14.07 5.92
C ALA A 133 -8.92 -13.78 7.43
N LEU A 134 -9.16 -12.53 7.82
CA LEU A 134 -9.05 -12.11 9.22
C LEU A 134 -9.95 -12.91 10.18
N PRO A 135 -11.25 -13.16 9.88
CA PRO A 135 -12.08 -14.00 10.74
C PRO A 135 -11.66 -15.48 10.77
N ILE A 136 -10.99 -15.98 9.71
CA ILE A 136 -10.46 -17.35 9.68
C ILE A 136 -9.25 -17.49 10.60
N LEU A 137 -8.43 -16.44 10.68
CA LEU A 137 -7.23 -16.39 11.51
C LEU A 137 -7.50 -15.94 12.95
N ASP A 138 -8.74 -15.56 13.28
CA ASP A 138 -9.10 -14.91 14.55
C ASP A 138 -8.23 -13.66 14.83
N LEU A 139 -7.92 -12.90 13.78
CA LEU A 139 -7.09 -11.71 13.85
C LEU A 139 -7.96 -10.45 13.70
N SER A 140 -8.28 -9.78 14.79
CA SER A 140 -9.18 -8.61 14.81
C SER A 140 -8.38 -7.31 15.01
N PRO A 141 -7.90 -6.64 13.94
CA PRO A 141 -7.12 -5.42 14.07
C PRO A 141 -7.95 -4.27 14.65
N ASP A 142 -7.30 -3.42 15.44
CA ASP A 142 -7.87 -2.13 15.87
C ASP A 142 -7.90 -1.12 14.72
N LEU A 143 -6.95 -1.24 13.78
CA LEU A 143 -6.77 -0.31 12.68
C LEU A 143 -6.37 -1.03 11.39
N PHE A 144 -7.06 -0.72 10.29
CA PHE A 144 -6.53 -0.91 8.96
C PHE A 144 -5.76 0.33 8.53
N HIS A 145 -4.47 0.16 8.24
CA HIS A 145 -3.64 1.19 7.64
C HIS A 145 -3.49 0.88 6.15
N CYS A 146 -4.33 1.51 5.35
CA CYS A 146 -4.41 1.39 3.91
C CYS A 146 -3.41 2.34 3.25
N HIS A 147 -2.61 1.85 2.31
CA HIS A 147 -1.74 2.68 1.47
C HIS A 147 -2.27 2.74 0.03
N ASP A 148 -2.56 3.96 -0.42
CA ASP A 148 -3.02 4.33 -1.77
C ASP A 148 -4.27 3.58 -2.29
N HIS A 149 -4.64 3.84 -3.56
CA HIS A 149 -5.84 3.34 -4.21
C HIS A 149 -5.92 1.80 -4.26
N GLN A 150 -4.78 1.12 -4.23
CA GLN A 150 -4.68 -0.34 -4.23
C GLN A 150 -5.37 -0.96 -3.01
N THR A 151 -5.59 -0.18 -1.96
CA THR A 151 -6.25 -0.57 -0.72
C THR A 151 -7.44 0.33 -0.37
N GLY A 152 -7.82 1.24 -1.27
CA GLY A 152 -8.85 2.26 -1.07
C GLY A 152 -10.28 1.71 -0.95
N LEU A 153 -10.55 0.48 -1.38
CA LEU A 153 -11.87 -0.16 -1.19
C LEU A 153 -12.05 -0.79 0.18
N VAL A 154 -10.99 -1.02 0.96
CA VAL A 154 -11.10 -1.57 2.32
C VAL A 154 -12.04 -0.72 3.19
N PRO A 155 -11.85 0.61 3.34
CA PRO A 155 -12.79 1.44 4.08
C PRO A 155 -14.19 1.45 3.45
N VAL A 156 -14.30 1.40 2.12
CA VAL A 156 -15.61 1.33 1.43
C VAL A 156 -16.35 0.06 1.84
N TYR A 157 -15.67 -1.10 1.81
CA TYR A 157 -16.23 -2.38 2.22
C TYR A 157 -16.69 -2.36 3.67
N LEU A 158 -15.88 -1.81 4.57
CA LEU A 158 -16.23 -1.74 5.99
C LEU A 158 -17.45 -0.88 6.28
N LYS A 159 -17.70 0.17 5.49
CA LYS A 159 -18.87 1.04 5.66
C LYS A 159 -20.07 0.61 4.83
N THR A 160 -19.94 -0.45 4.03
CA THR A 160 -21.01 -0.98 3.17
C THR A 160 -21.25 -2.45 3.46
N LEU A 161 -20.54 -3.35 2.79
CA LEU A 161 -20.76 -4.79 2.85
C LEU A 161 -20.52 -5.41 4.24
N TYR A 162 -19.63 -4.83 5.05
CA TYR A 162 -19.32 -5.31 6.40
C TYR A 162 -19.76 -4.35 7.50
N ALA A 163 -20.62 -3.36 7.19
CA ALA A 163 -21.02 -2.34 8.17
C ALA A 163 -21.68 -2.93 9.43
N ASP A 164 -22.45 -4.00 9.25
CA ASP A 164 -23.16 -4.68 10.32
C ASP A 164 -22.42 -5.93 10.86
N ASP A 165 -21.22 -6.21 10.35
CA ASP A 165 -20.42 -7.36 10.79
C ASP A 165 -19.82 -7.08 12.19
N PRO A 166 -20.18 -7.86 13.24
CA PRO A 166 -19.66 -7.66 14.58
C PRO A 166 -18.13 -7.78 14.68
N PHE A 167 -17.50 -8.54 13.79
CA PHE A 167 -16.04 -8.72 13.76
C PHE A 167 -15.32 -7.40 13.47
N TYR A 168 -15.87 -6.57 12.58
CA TYR A 168 -15.26 -5.32 12.14
C TYR A 168 -15.77 -4.07 12.86
N ARG A 169 -16.80 -4.19 13.71
CA ARG A 169 -17.49 -3.06 14.35
C ARG A 169 -16.56 -2.06 15.07
N ARG A 170 -15.41 -2.51 15.57
CA ARG A 170 -14.46 -1.68 16.34
C ARG A 170 -13.20 -1.31 15.57
N THR A 171 -13.06 -1.76 14.33
CA THR A 171 -11.86 -1.52 13.54
C THR A 171 -11.94 -0.16 12.86
N GLY A 172 -10.96 0.70 13.14
CA GLY A 172 -10.79 1.98 12.44
C GLY A 172 -10.06 1.82 11.12
N THR A 173 -10.09 2.87 10.30
CA THR A 173 -9.41 2.92 9.01
C THR A 173 -8.59 4.20 8.86
N LEU A 174 -7.36 4.05 8.40
CA LEU A 174 -6.45 5.12 8.03
C LEU A 174 -6.01 4.90 6.59
N LEU A 175 -6.26 5.88 5.70
CA LEU A 175 -5.72 5.88 4.35
C LEU A 175 -4.54 6.84 4.26
N THR A 176 -3.37 6.35 3.87
CA THR A 176 -2.22 7.17 3.49
C THR A 176 -2.13 7.31 1.98
N ILE A 177 -2.14 8.56 1.51
CA ILE A 177 -1.97 8.93 0.11
C ILE A 177 -0.50 9.28 -0.12
N HIS A 178 0.21 8.46 -0.89
CA HIS A 178 1.60 8.72 -1.26
C HIS A 178 1.73 9.44 -2.59
N ASN A 179 0.81 9.19 -3.51
CA ASN A 179 0.77 9.87 -4.80
C ASN A 179 -0.65 9.92 -5.37
N LEU A 180 -1.25 11.11 -5.34
CA LEU A 180 -2.61 11.35 -5.83
C LEU A 180 -2.76 11.25 -7.36
N GLY A 181 -1.65 11.24 -8.10
CA GLY A 181 -1.66 11.01 -9.55
C GLY A 181 -2.09 9.58 -9.92
N TYR A 182 -2.01 8.62 -8.99
CA TYR A 182 -2.45 7.24 -9.19
C TYR A 182 -3.71 6.93 -8.37
N GLN A 183 -4.86 6.90 -9.03
CA GLN A 183 -6.17 6.88 -8.36
C GLN A 183 -6.94 5.56 -8.45
N GLY A 184 -6.49 4.61 -9.27
CA GLY A 184 -7.25 3.38 -9.53
C GLY A 184 -8.58 3.65 -10.22
N LEU A 185 -8.51 4.15 -11.46
CA LEU A 185 -9.66 4.45 -12.30
C LEU A 185 -10.04 3.24 -13.15
N PHE A 186 -11.27 2.75 -12.97
CA PHE A 186 -11.75 1.55 -13.67
C PHE A 186 -13.14 1.79 -14.29
N PRO A 187 -13.52 1.02 -15.32
CA PRO A 187 -14.90 0.98 -15.81
C PRO A 187 -15.90 0.59 -14.69
N SER A 188 -17.17 0.99 -14.81
CA SER A 188 -18.20 0.75 -13.78
C SER A 188 -18.45 -0.73 -13.45
N GLU A 189 -18.12 -1.62 -14.36
CA GLU A 189 -18.19 -3.08 -14.24
C GLU A 189 -17.38 -3.60 -13.05
N VAL A 190 -16.40 -2.83 -12.58
CA VAL A 190 -15.64 -3.15 -11.36
C VAL A 190 -16.52 -3.21 -10.10
N LEU A 191 -17.68 -2.55 -10.07
CA LEU A 191 -18.59 -2.60 -8.91
C LEU A 191 -19.23 -3.98 -8.78
N ASP A 192 -19.66 -4.57 -9.89
CA ASP A 192 -20.14 -5.95 -9.92
C ASP A 192 -19.04 -6.91 -9.47
N LEU A 193 -17.81 -6.70 -9.97
CA LEU A 193 -16.63 -7.48 -9.59
C LEU A 193 -16.32 -7.37 -8.08
N ALA A 194 -16.41 -6.16 -7.52
CA ALA A 194 -16.23 -5.86 -6.10
C ALA A 194 -17.43 -6.28 -5.24
N ARG A 195 -18.56 -6.67 -5.86
CA ARG A 195 -19.87 -6.85 -5.21
C ARG A 195 -20.32 -5.62 -4.43
N LEU A 196 -19.90 -4.43 -4.86
CA LEU A 196 -20.32 -3.18 -4.25
C LEU A 196 -21.66 -2.73 -4.84
N PRO A 197 -22.55 -2.14 -4.02
CA PRO A 197 -23.81 -1.59 -4.50
C PRO A 197 -23.63 -0.54 -5.60
N MET A 198 -24.48 -0.62 -6.64
CA MET A 198 -24.48 0.35 -7.75
C MET A 198 -24.91 1.76 -7.33
N ASP A 199 -25.60 1.90 -6.19
CA ASP A 199 -25.98 3.20 -5.63
C ASP A 199 -24.78 4.00 -5.08
N LEU A 200 -23.57 3.43 -5.10
CA LEU A 200 -22.32 4.17 -4.89
C LEU A 200 -21.85 4.91 -6.16
N PHE A 201 -22.48 4.65 -7.30
CA PHE A 201 -22.10 5.14 -8.62
C PHE A 201 -23.26 5.85 -9.32
N TYR A 202 -23.46 7.10 -8.91
CA TYR A 202 -24.34 8.09 -9.54
C TYR A 202 -23.54 9.38 -9.75
N PRO A 203 -24.02 10.35 -10.55
CA PRO A 203 -23.29 11.61 -10.76
C PRO A 203 -22.90 12.28 -9.43
N ALA A 204 -21.59 12.55 -9.25
CA ALA A 204 -21.02 13.06 -8.00
C ALA A 204 -21.14 12.13 -6.77
N GLY A 205 -21.52 10.87 -6.98
CA GLY A 205 -21.54 9.82 -5.98
C GLY A 205 -20.15 9.47 -5.45
N PRO A 206 -20.06 8.64 -4.41
CA PRO A 206 -18.81 8.42 -3.69
C PRO A 206 -17.74 7.72 -4.51
N LEU A 207 -18.12 6.85 -5.47
CA LEU A 207 -17.17 6.14 -6.32
C LEU A 207 -17.13 6.67 -7.76
N GLU A 208 -18.11 7.47 -8.19
CA GLU A 208 -18.17 8.01 -9.55
C GLU A 208 -17.14 9.12 -9.77
N PHE A 209 -16.45 9.06 -10.91
CA PHE A 209 -15.45 10.03 -11.31
C PHE A 209 -15.31 10.08 -12.83
N TRP A 210 -16.07 10.99 -13.45
CA TRP A 210 -16.14 11.19 -14.90
C TRP A 210 -16.44 9.90 -15.68
N GLY A 211 -17.47 9.19 -15.22
CA GLY A 211 -17.92 7.94 -15.84
C GLY A 211 -17.05 6.72 -15.53
N ARG A 212 -16.05 6.86 -14.65
CA ARG A 212 -15.23 5.77 -14.12
C ARG A 212 -15.37 5.63 -12.61
N VAL A 213 -15.12 4.44 -12.10
CA VAL A 213 -15.02 4.17 -10.67
C VAL A 213 -13.62 4.53 -10.19
N ASN A 214 -13.54 5.29 -9.10
CA ASN A 214 -12.29 5.78 -8.53
C ASN A 214 -12.06 5.22 -7.12
N PHE A 215 -11.11 4.29 -6.99
CA PHE A 215 -10.82 3.64 -5.71
C PHE A 215 -10.21 4.61 -4.69
N MET A 216 -9.36 5.56 -5.13
CA MET A 216 -8.80 6.59 -4.25
C MET A 216 -9.90 7.49 -3.68
N LYS A 217 -10.83 7.94 -4.52
CA LYS A 217 -11.98 8.76 -4.10
C LYS A 217 -12.82 8.04 -3.04
N GLY A 218 -13.13 6.76 -3.28
CA GLY A 218 -13.82 5.93 -2.30
C GLY A 218 -13.07 5.84 -0.97
N GLY A 219 -11.76 5.58 -1.03
CA GLY A 219 -10.90 5.54 0.14
C GLY A 219 -10.92 6.85 0.94
N ILE A 220 -10.80 8.00 0.27
CA ILE A 220 -10.83 9.33 0.89
C ILE A 220 -12.15 9.60 1.61
N LEU A 221 -13.27 9.23 0.99
CA LEU A 221 -14.60 9.51 1.52
C LEU A 221 -14.99 8.60 2.69
N TYR A 222 -14.55 7.33 2.69
CA TYR A 222 -14.98 6.34 3.68
C TYR A 222 -13.97 6.06 4.79
N ALA A 223 -12.69 6.41 4.62
CA ALA A 223 -11.70 6.22 5.68
C ALA A 223 -11.96 7.15 6.87
N ASP A 224 -11.76 6.65 8.09
CA ASP A 224 -11.98 7.43 9.32
C ASP A 224 -10.95 8.55 9.47
N ARG A 225 -9.71 8.32 9.02
CA ARG A 225 -8.63 9.33 8.96
C ARG A 225 -7.83 9.23 7.67
N LEU A 226 -7.24 10.36 7.28
CA LEU A 226 -6.39 10.47 6.09
C LEU A 226 -5.01 10.99 6.49
N THR A 227 -3.97 10.40 5.91
CA THR A 227 -2.63 10.97 5.98
C THR A 227 -2.00 11.10 4.60
N THR A 228 -0.98 11.95 4.50
CA THR A 228 -0.17 12.05 3.29
C THR A 228 1.28 12.40 3.65
N VAL A 229 2.17 12.36 2.67
CA VAL A 229 3.63 12.25 2.86
C VAL A 229 4.35 13.54 3.23
N SER A 230 3.64 14.67 3.36
CA SER A 230 4.15 15.89 4.00
C SER A 230 3.05 16.91 4.31
N PRO A 231 3.27 17.84 5.27
CA PRO A 231 2.34 18.96 5.52
C PRO A 231 2.11 19.85 4.29
N ARG A 232 3.18 20.06 3.51
CA ARG A 232 3.10 20.84 2.27
C ARG A 232 2.24 20.13 1.23
N TYR A 233 2.50 18.85 1.00
CA TYR A 233 1.74 18.06 0.04
C TYR A 233 0.26 17.97 0.42
N ALA A 234 -0.06 17.85 1.72
CA ALA A 234 -1.44 17.91 2.22
C ALA A 234 -2.15 19.22 1.81
N THR A 235 -1.43 20.34 1.79
CA THR A 235 -1.98 21.63 1.35
C THR A 235 -2.11 21.67 -0.18
N GLU A 236 -1.08 21.22 -0.90
CA GLU A 236 -1.03 21.25 -2.37
C GLU A 236 -2.20 20.47 -2.98
N ILE A 237 -2.45 19.23 -2.55
CA ILE A 237 -3.50 18.37 -3.10
C ILE A 237 -4.94 18.88 -2.85
N GLN A 238 -5.11 19.87 -1.97
CA GLN A 238 -6.40 20.52 -1.72
C GLN A 238 -6.55 21.85 -2.49
N SER A 239 -5.45 22.37 -3.04
CA SER A 239 -5.37 23.78 -3.48
C SER A 239 -5.69 24.01 -4.96
N SER A 240 -5.46 23.02 -5.81
CA SER A 240 -5.69 23.16 -7.26
C SER A 240 -5.92 21.81 -7.93
N GLU A 241 -6.51 21.84 -9.12
CA GLU A 241 -6.69 20.66 -9.98
C GLU A 241 -5.35 20.05 -10.42
N GLU A 242 -4.31 20.86 -10.61
CA GLU A 242 -2.96 20.40 -10.99
C GLU A 242 -2.38 19.42 -9.95
N PHE A 243 -2.58 19.71 -8.65
CA PHE A 243 -2.05 18.87 -7.56
C PHE A 243 -3.08 17.88 -7.02
N GLY A 244 -4.37 18.24 -7.09
CA GLY A 244 -5.50 17.44 -6.62
C GLY A 244 -5.94 16.37 -7.61
N PHE A 245 -5.55 16.50 -8.89
CA PHE A 245 -5.92 15.58 -9.97
C PHE A 245 -7.43 15.32 -10.04
N GLY A 246 -8.24 16.36 -9.82
CA GLY A 246 -9.71 16.28 -9.78
C GLY A 246 -10.32 15.88 -8.45
N LEU A 247 -9.50 15.52 -7.46
CA LEU A 247 -9.92 15.16 -6.11
C LEU A 247 -9.73 16.29 -5.09
N GLU A 248 -9.26 17.47 -5.50
CA GLU A 248 -9.07 18.63 -4.62
C GLU A 248 -10.34 19.00 -3.87
N GLY A 249 -11.49 19.01 -4.56
CA GLY A 249 -12.79 19.28 -3.93
C GLY A 249 -13.16 18.20 -2.91
N VAL A 250 -12.92 16.93 -3.23
CA VAL A 250 -13.19 15.79 -2.34
C VAL A 250 -12.31 15.88 -1.09
N LEU A 251 -11.01 16.12 -1.26
CA LEU A 251 -10.06 16.27 -0.17
C LEU A 251 -10.37 17.48 0.71
N LEU A 252 -10.81 18.59 0.11
CA LEU A 252 -11.23 19.77 0.86
C LEU A 252 -12.43 19.48 1.77
N THR A 253 -13.39 18.63 1.34
CA THR A 253 -14.49 18.20 2.23
C THR A 253 -14.01 17.34 3.41
N ARG A 254 -12.84 16.72 3.29
CA ARG A 254 -12.20 15.87 4.32
C ARG A 254 -11.00 16.56 4.97
N ALA A 255 -10.83 17.88 4.79
CA ALA A 255 -9.65 18.63 5.25
C ALA A 255 -9.35 18.45 6.74
N ALA A 256 -10.40 18.39 7.57
CA ALA A 256 -10.28 18.22 9.02
C ALA A 256 -9.71 16.84 9.42
N ASP A 257 -9.83 15.84 8.55
CA ASP A 257 -9.36 14.48 8.79
C ASP A 257 -8.03 14.17 8.10
N LEU A 258 -7.52 15.08 7.25
CA LEU A 258 -6.28 14.95 6.50
C LEU A 258 -5.09 15.55 7.26
N THR A 259 -4.08 14.72 7.52
CA THR A 259 -2.82 15.15 8.16
C THR A 259 -1.61 14.83 7.30
N GLY A 260 -0.80 15.84 6.99
CA GLY A 260 0.49 15.64 6.33
C GLY A 260 1.58 15.24 7.32
N ILE A 261 2.15 14.04 7.16
CA ILE A 261 3.24 13.50 7.97
C ILE A 261 4.44 13.31 7.06
N LEU A 262 5.51 14.05 7.31
CA LEU A 262 6.72 13.99 6.49
C LEU A 262 7.35 12.60 6.57
N ASN A 263 7.61 11.99 5.41
CA ASN A 263 8.31 10.71 5.35
C ASN A 263 9.72 10.80 5.98
N GLY A 264 10.07 9.78 6.73
CA GLY A 264 11.43 9.56 7.22
C GLY A 264 12.31 8.80 6.23
N ILE A 265 13.54 8.51 6.66
CA ILE A 265 14.48 7.62 5.97
C ILE A 265 15.03 6.59 6.97
N ASP A 266 15.40 5.40 6.50
CA ASP A 266 16.18 4.47 7.32
C ASP A 266 17.64 4.95 7.36
N THR A 267 18.03 5.57 8.46
CA THR A 267 19.39 6.12 8.67
C THR A 267 20.45 5.05 8.92
N ARG A 268 20.08 3.77 9.09
CA ARG A 268 21.05 2.66 9.17
C ARG A 268 21.46 2.23 7.76
N THR A 269 20.48 2.13 6.86
CA THR A 269 20.72 1.79 5.44
C THR A 269 21.30 2.99 4.69
N TRP A 270 20.68 4.17 4.83
CA TRP A 270 21.10 5.39 4.14
C TRP A 270 22.10 6.19 4.97
N ASN A 271 23.25 5.57 5.28
CA ASN A 271 24.33 6.19 6.05
C ASN A 271 25.62 6.33 5.21
N PRO A 272 25.96 7.53 4.70
CA PRO A 272 27.15 7.71 3.88
C PRO A 272 28.47 7.42 4.63
N ALA A 273 28.46 7.36 5.97
CA ALA A 273 29.63 7.05 6.76
C ALA A 273 29.98 5.55 6.74
N THR A 274 29.01 4.69 6.45
CA THR A 274 29.16 3.22 6.49
C THR A 274 28.65 2.53 5.24
N ASP A 275 28.20 3.27 4.23
CA ASP A 275 27.64 2.73 3.00
C ASP A 275 28.72 1.99 2.18
N PRO A 276 28.60 0.66 2.01
CA PRO A 276 29.58 -0.13 1.27
C PRO A 276 29.55 0.14 -0.23
N HIS A 277 28.54 0.84 -0.75
CA HIS A 277 28.43 1.19 -2.17
C HIS A 277 29.16 2.49 -2.52
N LEU A 278 29.60 3.27 -1.53
CA LEU A 278 30.39 4.46 -1.75
C LEU A 278 31.88 4.12 -1.87
N VAL A 279 32.52 4.63 -2.92
CA VAL A 279 33.99 4.52 -3.09
C VAL A 279 34.77 5.15 -1.93
N CYS A 280 34.18 6.17 -1.29
CA CYS A 280 34.77 6.87 -0.16
C CYS A 280 33.65 7.29 0.81
N PRO A 281 33.44 6.55 1.91
CA PRO A 281 32.48 6.92 2.95
C PRO A 281 32.78 8.31 3.53
N TYR A 282 31.75 9.07 3.90
CA TYR A 282 31.91 10.43 4.40
C TYR A 282 30.87 10.79 5.47
N THR A 283 31.18 11.81 6.28
CA THR A 283 30.32 12.32 7.34
C THR A 283 29.94 13.78 7.08
N ALA A 284 29.05 14.34 7.90
CA ALA A 284 28.70 15.77 7.85
C ALA A 284 29.90 16.69 8.10
N ASP A 285 30.91 16.23 8.85
CA ASP A 285 32.13 16.97 9.15
C ASP A 285 33.24 16.77 8.10
N GLN A 286 33.06 15.84 7.15
CA GLN A 286 34.05 15.48 6.13
C GLN A 286 33.45 15.52 4.72
N LEU A 287 32.67 16.55 4.41
CA LEU A 287 31.94 16.67 3.14
C LEU A 287 32.85 16.77 1.92
N GLU A 288 34.10 17.21 2.08
CA GLU A 288 35.10 17.24 1.03
C GLU A 288 35.34 15.86 0.41
N ARG A 289 35.18 14.78 1.19
CA ARG A 289 35.30 13.39 0.71
C ARG A 289 34.22 12.99 -0.29
N LYS A 290 33.08 13.70 -0.31
CA LYS A 290 32.03 13.54 -1.32
C LYS A 290 32.54 13.79 -2.74
N ARG A 291 33.63 14.56 -2.91
CA ARG A 291 34.29 14.78 -4.19
C ARG A 291 34.71 13.47 -4.85
N GLU A 292 35.25 12.52 -4.08
CA GLU A 292 35.66 11.21 -4.62
C GLU A 292 34.47 10.41 -5.14
N CYS A 293 33.34 10.44 -4.42
CA CYS A 293 32.10 9.83 -4.89
C CYS A 293 31.57 10.48 -6.18
N ARG A 294 31.70 11.82 -6.30
CA ARG A 294 31.32 12.54 -7.52
C ARG A 294 32.20 12.15 -8.71
N LEU A 295 33.51 12.04 -8.51
CA LEU A 295 34.46 11.67 -9.55
C LEU A 295 34.25 10.22 -10.01
N ASP A 296 34.01 9.29 -9.07
CA ASP A 296 33.68 7.90 -9.39
C ASP A 296 32.38 7.81 -10.19
N LEU A 297 31.31 8.49 -9.76
CA LEU A 297 30.06 8.52 -10.53
C LEU A 297 30.25 9.12 -11.92
N ALA A 298 30.98 10.25 -12.01
CA ALA A 298 31.28 10.90 -13.28
C ALA A 298 32.03 9.97 -14.25
N ALA A 299 33.04 9.26 -13.75
CA ALA A 299 33.78 8.28 -14.53
C ALA A 299 32.87 7.13 -15.00
N ARG A 300 32.00 6.60 -14.13
CA ARG A 300 31.04 5.52 -14.47
C ARG A 300 30.05 5.92 -15.56
N ILE A 301 29.61 7.19 -15.59
CA ILE A 301 28.67 7.69 -16.60
C ILE A 301 29.35 8.38 -17.80
N GLY A 302 30.69 8.40 -17.84
CA GLY A 302 31.45 9.03 -18.92
C GLY A 302 31.40 10.56 -18.95
N LEU A 303 31.08 11.20 -17.83
CA LEU A 303 31.07 12.66 -17.72
C LEU A 303 32.50 13.18 -17.50
N THR A 304 33.04 13.86 -18.50
CA THR A 304 34.41 14.43 -18.48
C THR A 304 34.41 15.91 -18.08
N GLY A 305 35.54 16.39 -17.52
CA GLY A 305 35.73 17.82 -17.20
C GLY A 305 35.29 18.27 -15.80
N LEU A 306 35.34 17.37 -14.81
CA LEU A 306 34.99 17.63 -13.41
C LEU A 306 36.19 17.75 -12.46
#